data_AF-R4XCW9-F1
#
_entry.id   AF-R4XCW9-F1
#
_cell.length_a   1.000
_cell.length_b   1.000
_cell.length_c   1.000
_cell.angle_alpha   90.00
_cell.angle_beta   90.00
_cell.angle_gamma   90.00
#
_symmetry.space_group_name_H-M   'P 1'
#
loop_
_entity.id
_entity.type
_entity.pdbx_description
1 polymer ?
#
loop_
_entity_poly.entity_id
_entity_poly.type
_entity_poly.pdbx_seq_one_letter_code
_entity_poly.pdbx_strand_id
1 'polypeptide(L)'
;MHSYTRTISLCSKIRSFSNTTISHARRTKSHPALPIPSNLKPKVVVPEDHALWGFFRPDRQTISIPADDKKHGRSWTAEELRKKSFDDLHSLWIICLKERNILSTQRHERRRQRITEAGGDEAATRDRTVRRTMAGIKFVLNERFLAYTKAVELARQDGTIKAQALPVNHKSLAVTKLKKQLPEVTQKEDAEQSKPLIGTARKADMLFRYKAAEAARVKNTPVPV
;
A
#
# COMPACT_ATOMS: atom_id res chain seq x y z
N MET A 1 13.93 -7.84 108.53
CA MET A 1 12.80 -6.95 108.88
C MET A 1 13.14 -5.56 108.34
N HIS A 2 12.15 -4.91 107.73
CA HIS A 2 12.19 -3.59 107.09
C HIS A 2 12.56 -3.60 105.59
N SER A 3 11.61 -4.11 104.82
CA SER A 3 11.01 -3.42 103.68
C SER A 3 10.96 -1.89 103.89
N TYR A 4 11.05 -1.08 102.82
CA TYR A 4 10.12 0.03 102.53
C TYR A 4 10.69 0.96 101.42
N THR A 5 10.16 0.76 100.23
CA THR A 5 9.60 1.72 99.27
C THR A 5 10.07 3.19 99.19
N ARG A 6 10.14 3.60 97.90
CA ARG A 6 9.77 4.89 97.28
C ARG A 6 10.72 6.07 97.48
N THR A 7 11.19 6.61 96.36
CA THR A 7 10.54 7.78 95.72
C THR A 7 11.04 7.93 94.27
N ILE A 8 10.09 8.03 93.33
CA ILE A 8 10.38 8.44 91.95
C ILE A 8 10.26 9.96 91.93
N SER A 9 11.39 10.65 91.80
CA SER A 9 11.40 12.08 91.49
C SER A 9 11.24 12.25 89.98
N LEU A 10 10.05 12.67 89.55
CA LEU A 10 9.79 13.17 88.21
C LEU A 10 10.46 14.55 88.07
N CYS A 11 11.72 14.57 87.66
CA CYS A 11 12.32 15.77 87.10
C CYS A 11 12.16 15.72 85.57
N SER A 12 11.16 16.44 85.08
CA SER A 12 10.92 16.70 83.66
C SER A 12 12.04 17.58 83.09
N LYS A 13 13.14 16.95 82.66
CA LYS A 13 14.04 17.59 81.69
C LYS A 13 13.67 17.05 80.30
N ILE A 14 12.89 17.84 79.58
CA ILE A 14 12.63 17.65 78.16
C ILE A 14 13.99 17.69 77.46
N ARG A 15 14.56 16.51 77.17
CA ARG A 15 15.67 16.38 76.23
C ARG A 15 15.08 16.66 74.86
N SER A 16 15.50 17.78 74.26
CA SER A 16 15.29 18.04 72.85
C SER A 16 15.92 16.89 72.05
N PHE A 17 15.08 15.98 71.57
CA PHE A 17 15.48 15.01 70.56
C PHE A 17 15.83 15.80 69.30
N SER A 18 17.11 15.88 68.96
CA SER A 18 17.51 16.23 67.61
C SER A 18 17.01 15.12 66.69
N ASN A 19 15.89 15.37 66.01
CA ASN A 19 15.47 14.57 64.87
C ASN A 19 16.52 14.74 63.77
N THR A 20 17.55 13.91 63.82
CA THR A 20 18.45 13.72 62.68
C THR A 20 17.63 13.00 61.62
N THR A 21 16.90 13.80 60.83
CA THR A 21 16.32 13.33 59.59
C THR A 21 17.53 12.92 58.72
N ILE A 22 17.72 11.61 58.54
CA ILE A 22 18.56 11.12 57.45
C ILE A 22 17.81 11.55 56.20
N SER A 23 18.12 12.74 55.71
CA SER A 23 17.73 13.15 54.38
C SER A 23 18.36 12.12 53.45
N HIS A 24 17.56 11.22 52.87
CA HIS A 24 17.90 10.63 51.60
C HIS A 24 18.02 11.80 50.63
N ALA A 25 19.20 12.42 50.60
CA ALA A 25 19.58 13.35 49.56
C ALA A 25 19.43 12.55 48.28
N ARG A 26 18.35 12.85 47.55
CA ARG A 26 18.11 12.33 46.21
C ARG A 26 19.39 12.68 45.47
N ARG A 27 20.30 11.73 45.26
CA ARG A 27 21.47 11.91 44.41
C ARG A 27 20.88 12.36 43.08
N THR A 28 20.92 13.66 42.83
CA THR A 28 20.66 14.18 41.50
C THR A 28 21.72 13.48 40.68
N LYS A 29 21.31 12.55 39.83
CA LYS A 29 22.23 12.01 38.84
C LYS A 29 22.60 13.23 38.01
N SER A 30 23.73 13.85 38.32
CA SER A 30 24.32 14.89 37.50
C SER A 30 24.68 14.18 36.21
N HIS A 31 23.76 14.18 35.26
CA HIS A 31 24.11 13.74 33.92
C HIS A 31 25.24 14.66 33.45
N PRO A 32 26.33 14.10 32.90
CA PRO A 32 27.36 14.94 32.28
C PRO A 32 26.65 15.84 31.26
N ALA A 33 27.09 17.10 31.19
CA ALA A 33 26.51 18.06 30.26
C ALA A 33 26.49 17.43 28.86
N LEU A 34 25.33 17.49 28.20
CA LEU A 34 25.21 16.98 26.84
C LEU A 34 26.22 17.73 25.95
N PRO A 35 26.88 17.04 25.02
CA PRO A 35 27.75 17.71 24.08
C PRO A 35 26.95 18.76 23.29
N ILE A 36 27.48 19.97 23.20
CA ILE A 36 26.87 21.04 22.42
C ILE A 36 26.92 20.61 20.95
N PRO A 37 25.78 20.51 20.24
CA PRO A 37 25.79 20.10 18.84
C PRO A 37 26.57 21.13 18.03
N SER A 38 27.59 20.67 17.29
CA SER A 38 28.30 21.53 16.36
C SER A 38 27.35 21.98 15.24
N ASN A 39 27.22 23.28 15.01
CA ASN A 39 26.40 23.83 13.91
C ASN A 39 26.99 23.57 12.50
N LEU A 40 28.08 22.81 12.41
CA LEU A 40 28.74 22.46 11.16
C LEU A 40 27.89 21.42 10.41
N LYS A 41 27.11 21.89 9.42
CA LYS A 41 26.54 21.01 8.40
C LYS A 41 27.55 20.92 7.26
N PRO A 42 28.36 19.84 7.16
CA PRO A 42 29.31 19.73 6.06
C PRO A 42 28.53 19.76 4.73
N LYS A 43 28.98 20.59 3.79
CA LYS A 43 28.40 20.61 2.44
C LYS A 43 28.82 19.32 1.74
N VAL A 44 27.96 18.31 1.79
CA VAL A 44 28.16 17.06 1.04
C VAL A 44 28.06 17.39 -0.44
N VAL A 45 29.10 17.08 -1.21
CA VAL A 45 29.08 17.22 -2.67
C VAL A 45 28.26 16.04 -3.22
N VAL A 46 27.06 16.34 -3.72
CA VAL A 46 26.19 15.36 -4.36
C VAL A 46 26.44 15.41 -5.88
N PRO A 47 26.73 14.29 -6.55
CA PRO A 47 26.91 14.28 -8.00
C PRO A 47 25.60 14.68 -8.70
N GLU A 48 25.72 15.36 -9.83
CA GLU A 48 24.56 15.80 -10.61
C GLU A 48 23.81 14.61 -11.25
N ASP A 49 24.54 13.56 -11.64
CA ASP A 49 23.98 12.34 -12.23
C ASP A 49 23.61 11.29 -11.17
N HIS A 50 23.01 11.73 -10.07
CA HIS A 50 22.56 10.82 -9.02
C HIS A 50 21.28 10.08 -9.41
N ALA A 51 21.23 8.76 -9.24
CA ALA A 51 20.05 7.95 -9.60
C ALA A 51 18.75 8.37 -8.87
N LEU A 52 18.86 8.89 -7.64
CA LEU A 52 17.71 9.39 -6.88
C LEU A 52 17.07 10.63 -7.52
N TRP A 53 17.78 11.37 -8.39
CA TRP A 53 17.17 12.47 -9.12
C TRP A 53 16.05 12.02 -10.05
N GLY A 54 16.00 10.73 -10.42
CA GLY A 54 14.89 10.15 -11.18
C GLY A 54 13.53 10.15 -10.46
N PHE A 55 13.47 10.43 -9.16
CA PHE A 55 12.22 10.63 -8.41
C PHE A 55 11.72 12.08 -8.42
N PHE A 56 12.56 13.01 -8.88
CA PHE A 56 12.23 14.43 -8.95
C PHE A 56 12.05 14.86 -10.40
N ARG A 57 11.36 15.98 -10.60
CA ARG A 57 11.29 16.63 -11.90
C ARG A 57 12.66 17.28 -12.22
N PRO A 58 12.92 17.67 -13.49
CA PRO A 58 14.22 18.26 -13.88
C PRO A 58 14.58 19.55 -13.12
N ASP A 59 13.57 20.25 -12.60
CA ASP A 59 13.68 21.43 -11.73
C ASP A 59 14.16 21.09 -10.30
N ARG A 60 14.30 19.80 -9.96
CA ARG A 60 14.67 19.25 -8.65
C ARG A 60 13.74 19.66 -7.51
N GLN A 61 12.52 20.10 -7.85
CA GLN A 61 11.54 20.48 -6.85
C GLN A 61 10.87 19.22 -6.28
N THR A 62 10.64 19.22 -4.97
CA THR A 62 9.98 18.11 -4.26
C THR A 62 8.48 18.09 -4.52
N ILE A 63 7.86 19.24 -4.78
CA ILE A 63 6.46 19.41 -5.15
C ILE A 63 6.41 20.31 -6.38
N SER A 64 5.69 19.89 -7.42
CA SER A 64 5.44 20.71 -8.60
C SER A 64 4.37 21.77 -8.38
N ILE A 65 4.47 22.84 -9.15
CA ILE A 65 3.46 23.89 -9.21
C ILE A 65 2.19 23.29 -9.85
N PRO A 66 0.98 23.57 -9.32
CA PRO A 66 -0.28 22.99 -9.86
C PRO A 66 -0.48 23.25 -11.36
N ALA A 67 -0.02 24.41 -11.85
CA ALA A 67 -0.06 24.76 -13.26
C ALA A 67 0.74 23.77 -14.14
N ASP A 68 1.88 23.26 -13.64
CA ASP A 68 2.71 22.32 -14.39
C ASP A 68 2.16 20.90 -14.33
N ASP A 69 1.53 20.50 -13.21
CA ASP A 69 0.84 19.22 -13.13
C ASP A 69 -0.39 19.16 -14.05
N LYS A 70 -1.08 20.29 -14.24
CA LYS A 70 -2.19 20.42 -15.18
C LYS A 70 -1.73 20.36 -16.65
N LYS A 71 -0.50 20.76 -16.95
CA LYS A 71 0.10 20.66 -18.30
C LYS A 71 0.44 19.20 -18.65
N HIS A 72 -0.59 18.40 -18.91
CA HIS A 72 -0.46 17.05 -19.48
C HIS A 72 -1.46 16.82 -20.61
N GLY A 73 -1.09 15.93 -21.52
CA GLY A 73 -1.96 15.53 -22.62
C GLY A 73 -2.98 14.45 -22.24
N ARG A 74 -3.63 13.91 -23.27
CA ARG A 74 -4.55 12.77 -23.15
C ARG A 74 -3.79 11.46 -22.91
N SER A 75 -4.43 10.50 -22.24
CA SER A 75 -3.95 9.11 -22.18
C SER A 75 -4.05 8.40 -23.54
N TRP A 76 -3.05 7.59 -23.91
CA TRP A 76 -3.08 6.65 -25.03
C TRP A 76 -4.38 5.83 -25.15
N THR A 77 -4.93 5.71 -26.35
CA THR A 77 -6.06 4.81 -26.63
C THR A 77 -5.60 3.39 -26.95
N ALA A 78 -6.47 2.39 -26.76
CA ALA A 78 -6.17 1.02 -27.12
C ALA A 78 -5.85 0.87 -28.62
N GLU A 79 -6.52 1.63 -29.49
CA GLU A 79 -6.28 1.61 -30.94
C GLU A 79 -4.85 2.06 -31.30
N GLU A 80 -4.37 3.14 -30.69
CA GLU A 80 -2.99 3.62 -30.87
C GLU A 80 -1.98 2.58 -30.38
N LEU A 81 -2.25 1.96 -29.23
CA LEU A 81 -1.38 0.95 -28.61
C LEU A 81 -1.32 -0.35 -29.43
N ARG A 82 -2.40 -0.72 -30.14
CA ARG A 82 -2.40 -1.91 -31.02
C ARG A 82 -1.41 -1.81 -32.17
N LYS A 83 -1.04 -0.60 -32.61
CA LYS A 83 -0.09 -0.36 -33.70
C LYS A 83 1.38 -0.43 -33.25
N LYS A 84 1.67 -0.62 -31.96
CA LYS A 84 3.02 -0.58 -31.38
C LYS A 84 3.63 -1.97 -31.15
N SER A 85 4.95 -2.07 -31.24
CA SER A 85 5.69 -3.32 -30.97
C SER A 85 5.65 -3.69 -29.48
N PHE A 86 6.07 -4.90 -29.12
CA PHE A 86 6.16 -5.31 -27.70
C PHE A 86 7.19 -4.46 -26.93
N ASP A 87 8.36 -4.20 -27.55
CA ASP A 87 9.46 -3.46 -26.92
C ASP A 87 9.09 -1.98 -26.70
N ASP A 88 8.35 -1.37 -27.63
CA ASP A 88 7.82 -0.02 -27.47
C ASP A 88 6.80 0.06 -26.32
N LEU A 89 5.90 -0.93 -26.22
CA LEU A 89 4.93 -1.00 -25.13
C LEU A 89 5.61 -1.20 -23.78
N HIS A 90 6.69 -1.98 -23.74
CA HIS A 90 7.49 -2.18 -22.54
C HIS A 90 8.24 -0.90 -22.13
N SER A 91 8.86 -0.22 -23.09
CA SER A 91 9.55 1.05 -22.86
C SER A 91 8.58 2.12 -22.36
N LEU A 92 7.41 2.23 -23.00
CA LEU A 92 6.33 3.11 -22.56
C LEU A 92 5.84 2.77 -21.15
N TRP A 93 5.69 1.48 -20.84
CA TRP A 93 5.31 1.02 -19.50
C TRP A 93 6.31 1.50 -18.44
N ILE A 94 7.62 1.40 -18.70
CA ILE A 94 8.67 1.87 -17.78
C ILE A 94 8.62 3.40 -17.62
N ILE A 95 8.37 4.15 -18.69
CA ILE A 95 8.18 5.61 -18.61
C ILE A 95 6.97 5.95 -17.74
N CYS A 96 5.82 5.31 -17.96
CA CYS A 96 4.64 5.49 -17.12
C CYS A 96 4.90 5.12 -15.66
N LEU A 97 5.69 4.07 -15.40
CA LEU A 97 6.06 3.67 -14.05
C LEU A 97 6.92 4.74 -13.35
N LYS A 98 7.93 5.29 -14.05
CA LYS A 98 8.77 6.38 -13.54
C LYS A 98 7.93 7.61 -13.20
N GLU A 99 7.03 8.01 -14.09
CA GLU A 99 6.11 9.13 -13.86
C GLU A 99 5.25 8.92 -12.61
N ARG A 100 4.68 7.72 -12.44
CA ARG A 100 3.89 7.40 -11.23
C ARG A 100 4.73 7.39 -9.96
N ASN A 101 6.00 6.99 -10.03
CA ASN A 101 6.90 7.07 -8.88
C ASN A 101 7.14 8.53 -8.48
N ILE A 102 7.39 9.42 -9.44
CA ILE A 102 7.51 10.87 -9.20
C ILE A 102 6.22 11.40 -8.55
N LEU A 103 5.05 11.16 -9.15
CA LEU A 103 3.77 11.61 -8.60
C LEU A 103 3.49 11.05 -7.19
N SER A 104 3.93 9.82 -6.91
CA SER A 104 3.80 9.21 -5.58
C SER A 104 4.68 9.92 -4.55
N THR A 105 5.92 10.26 -4.89
CA THR A 105 6.82 11.02 -4.01
C THR A 105 6.24 12.39 -3.68
N GLN A 106 5.75 13.11 -4.68
CA GLN A 106 5.12 14.41 -4.52
C GLN A 106 3.84 14.34 -3.68
N ARG A 107 3.02 13.29 -3.89
CA ARG A 107 1.82 13.06 -3.08
C ARG A 107 2.16 12.77 -1.62
N HIS A 108 3.21 11.98 -1.38
CA HIS A 108 3.68 11.72 -0.03
C HIS A 108 4.17 13.00 0.64
N GLU A 109 4.94 13.82 -0.07
CA GLU A 109 5.45 15.07 0.49
C GLU A 109 4.34 16.12 0.71
N ARG A 110 3.37 16.24 -0.19
CA ARG A 110 2.16 17.07 0.06
C ARG A 110 1.43 16.65 1.33
N ARG A 111 1.29 15.34 1.56
CA ARG A 111 0.68 14.81 2.80
C ARG A 111 1.51 15.17 4.04
N ARG A 112 2.83 15.05 3.96
CA ARG A 112 3.74 15.37 5.07
C ARG A 112 3.73 16.88 5.40
N GLN A 113 3.72 17.74 4.38
CA GLN A 113 3.62 19.19 4.54
C GLN A 113 2.20 19.69 4.88
N ARG A 114 1.19 18.80 4.84
CA ARG A 114 -0.24 19.13 5.04
C ARG A 114 -0.79 20.14 4.02
N ILE A 115 -0.24 20.13 2.81
CA ILE A 115 -0.68 20.97 1.66
C ILE A 115 -1.43 20.07 0.67
N THR A 116 -2.41 19.31 1.17
CA THR A 116 -3.15 18.36 0.32
C THR A 116 -4.12 19.08 -0.62
N GLU A 117 -4.68 20.21 -0.17
CA GLU A 117 -5.73 20.95 -0.88
C GLU A 117 -5.22 21.73 -2.10
N ALA A 118 -3.94 22.12 -2.12
CA ALA A 118 -3.35 22.84 -3.25
C ALA A 118 -2.59 21.87 -4.16
N GLY A 119 -2.99 21.74 -5.43
CA GLY A 119 -2.30 20.87 -6.41
C GLY A 119 -2.58 19.37 -6.25
N GLY A 120 -3.39 18.99 -5.25
CA GLY A 120 -3.80 17.61 -4.95
C GLY A 120 -4.44 16.93 -6.15
N ASP A 121 -5.48 17.59 -6.68
CA ASP A 121 -6.39 17.05 -7.67
C ASP A 121 -5.78 17.05 -9.09
N GLU A 122 -4.98 18.05 -9.42
CA GLU A 122 -4.28 18.15 -10.70
C GLU A 122 -3.32 16.97 -10.87
N ALA A 123 -2.52 16.70 -9.84
CA ALA A 123 -1.61 15.57 -9.85
C ALA A 123 -2.34 14.22 -9.79
N ALA A 124 -3.46 14.13 -9.06
CA ALA A 124 -4.28 12.92 -9.03
C ALA A 124 -4.95 12.64 -10.40
N THR A 125 -5.37 13.69 -11.10
CA THR A 125 -5.88 13.62 -12.47
C THR A 125 -4.79 13.12 -13.42
N ARG A 126 -3.58 13.66 -13.30
CA ARG A 126 -2.41 13.20 -14.06
C ARG A 126 -2.10 11.72 -13.78
N ASP A 127 -2.04 11.28 -12.51
CA ASP A 127 -1.87 9.85 -12.18
C ASP A 127 -2.99 8.99 -12.78
N ARG A 128 -4.24 9.46 -12.78
CA ARG A 128 -5.37 8.75 -13.42
C ARG A 128 -5.15 8.60 -14.92
N THR A 129 -4.68 9.63 -15.62
CA THR A 129 -4.37 9.53 -17.05
C THR A 129 -3.28 8.51 -17.32
N VAL A 130 -2.17 8.53 -16.56
CA VAL A 130 -1.08 7.57 -16.68
C VAL A 130 -1.56 6.15 -16.40
N ARG A 131 -2.34 5.94 -15.34
CA ARG A 131 -2.94 4.64 -15.03
C ARG A 131 -3.86 4.12 -16.14
N ARG A 132 -4.59 5.00 -16.81
CA ARG A 132 -5.42 4.63 -17.97
C ARG A 132 -4.57 4.12 -19.13
N THR A 133 -3.41 4.73 -19.39
CA THR A 133 -2.46 4.21 -20.39
C THR A 133 -1.94 2.83 -20.02
N MET A 134 -1.55 2.62 -18.76
CA MET A 134 -1.07 1.32 -18.27
C MET A 134 -2.14 0.24 -18.37
N ALA A 135 -3.40 0.57 -18.05
CA ALA A 135 -4.53 -0.34 -18.22
C ALA A 135 -4.73 -0.69 -19.71
N GLY A 136 -4.62 0.30 -20.60
CA GLY A 136 -4.67 0.09 -22.05
C GLY A 136 -3.57 -0.85 -22.55
N ILE A 137 -2.34 -0.72 -22.06
CA ILE A 137 -1.22 -1.60 -22.43
C ILE A 137 -1.52 -3.05 -22.01
N LYS A 138 -1.96 -3.26 -20.76
CA LYS A 138 -2.36 -4.60 -20.27
C LYS A 138 -3.48 -5.21 -21.10
N PHE A 139 -4.47 -4.39 -21.45
CA PHE A 139 -5.60 -4.82 -22.26
C PHE A 139 -5.16 -5.29 -23.65
N VAL A 140 -4.36 -4.50 -24.36
CA VAL A 140 -3.86 -4.85 -25.71
C VAL A 140 -2.97 -6.09 -25.70
N LEU A 141 -2.10 -6.24 -24.70
CA LEU A 141 -1.27 -7.44 -24.57
C LEU A 141 -2.11 -8.71 -24.36
N ASN A 142 -3.17 -8.62 -23.55
CA ASN A 142 -4.09 -9.74 -23.34
C ASN A 142 -4.90 -10.04 -24.61
N GLU A 143 -5.39 -9.01 -25.31
CA GLU A 143 -6.11 -9.15 -26.58
C GLU A 143 -5.24 -9.87 -27.63
N ARG A 144 -3.97 -9.47 -27.79
CA ARG A 144 -3.01 -10.11 -28.70
C ARG A 144 -2.77 -11.57 -28.35
N PHE A 145 -2.58 -11.86 -27.06
CA PHE A 145 -2.39 -13.24 -26.60
C PHE A 145 -3.60 -14.10 -26.94
N LEU A 146 -4.82 -13.63 -26.64
CA LEU A 146 -6.06 -14.34 -26.94
C LEU A 146 -6.29 -14.50 -28.45
N ALA A 147 -5.98 -13.49 -29.26
CA ALA A 147 -6.08 -13.57 -30.71
C ALA A 147 -5.11 -14.61 -31.28
N TYR A 148 -3.86 -14.63 -30.79
CA TYR A 148 -2.86 -15.61 -31.18
C TYR A 148 -3.28 -17.04 -30.79
N THR A 149 -3.72 -17.27 -29.55
CA THR A 149 -4.13 -18.62 -29.12
C THR A 149 -5.29 -19.15 -29.95
N LYS A 150 -6.29 -18.30 -30.23
CA LYS A 150 -7.43 -18.67 -31.08
C LYS A 150 -7.01 -18.97 -32.52
N ALA A 151 -6.15 -18.13 -33.12
CA ALA A 151 -5.65 -18.36 -34.47
C ALA A 151 -4.88 -19.68 -34.58
N VAL A 152 -4.06 -19.99 -33.57
CA VAL A 152 -3.33 -21.26 -33.47
C VAL A 152 -4.28 -22.46 -33.32
N GLU A 153 -5.34 -22.34 -32.52
CA GLU A 153 -6.35 -23.38 -32.35
C GLU A 153 -7.09 -23.66 -33.67
N LEU A 154 -7.50 -22.62 -34.40
CA LEU A 154 -8.14 -22.74 -35.71
C LEU A 154 -7.19 -23.40 -36.73
N ALA A 155 -5.94 -22.94 -36.82
CA ALA A 155 -4.96 -23.50 -37.75
C ALA A 155 -4.64 -24.99 -37.48
N ARG A 156 -4.79 -25.44 -36.22
CA ARG A 156 -4.71 -26.87 -35.87
C ARG A 156 -5.94 -27.65 -36.37
N GLN A 157 -7.13 -27.07 -36.26
CA GLN A 157 -8.37 -27.68 -36.76
C GLN A 157 -8.34 -27.83 -38.29
N ASP A 158 -7.83 -26.80 -38.98
CA ASP A 158 -7.68 -26.80 -40.44
C ASP A 158 -6.55 -27.72 -40.93
N GLY A 159 -5.71 -28.24 -40.03
CA GLY A 159 -4.57 -29.10 -40.37
C GLY A 159 -3.39 -28.39 -41.05
N THR A 160 -3.42 -27.06 -41.15
CA THR A 160 -2.37 -26.23 -41.79
C THR A 160 -1.10 -26.18 -40.95
N ILE A 161 -1.21 -26.25 -39.61
CA ILE A 161 -0.09 -26.25 -38.68
C ILE A 161 -0.03 -27.59 -37.92
N LYS A 162 1.05 -28.36 -38.10
CA LYS A 162 1.32 -29.58 -37.31
C LYS A 162 1.58 -29.20 -35.84
N ALA A 163 0.98 -29.92 -34.90
CA ALA A 163 0.87 -29.59 -33.46
C ALA A 163 2.20 -29.40 -32.67
N GLN A 164 3.37 -29.55 -33.29
CA GLN A 164 4.62 -29.83 -32.59
C GLN A 164 5.50 -28.60 -32.25
N ALA A 165 5.14 -27.38 -32.63
CA ALA A 165 6.06 -26.24 -32.54
C ALA A 165 5.49 -25.01 -31.81
N LEU A 166 4.87 -25.19 -30.64
CA LEU A 166 4.48 -24.04 -29.81
C LEU A 166 5.26 -24.05 -28.51
N PRO A 167 5.99 -22.96 -28.19
CA PRO A 167 6.69 -22.84 -26.93
C PRO A 167 5.66 -22.80 -25.81
N VAL A 168 5.47 -23.96 -25.19
CA VAL A 168 4.57 -24.08 -24.06
C VAL A 168 5.20 -23.30 -22.92
N ASN A 169 4.52 -22.26 -22.44
CA ASN A 169 4.95 -21.57 -21.25
C ASN A 169 4.93 -22.61 -20.11
N HIS A 170 6.09 -22.98 -19.58
CA HIS A 170 6.28 -24.02 -18.55
C HIS A 170 5.34 -23.85 -17.33
N LYS A 171 4.83 -22.63 -17.09
CA LYS A 171 3.83 -22.32 -16.06
C LYS A 171 2.42 -22.83 -16.39
N SER A 172 1.98 -22.80 -17.66
CA SER A 172 0.66 -23.32 -18.04
C SER A 172 0.63 -24.84 -18.04
N LEU A 173 1.76 -25.50 -18.33
CA LEU A 173 1.92 -26.96 -18.21
C LEU A 173 1.75 -27.45 -16.77
N ALA A 174 2.28 -26.73 -15.78
CA ALA A 174 2.07 -27.08 -14.38
C ALA A 174 0.59 -27.05 -14.02
N VAL A 175 -0.14 -26.00 -14.43
CA VAL A 175 -1.59 -25.88 -14.19
C VAL A 175 -2.39 -26.96 -14.93
N THR A 176 -2.04 -27.30 -16.19
CA THR A 176 -2.73 -28.36 -16.94
C THR A 176 -2.41 -29.76 -16.40
N LYS A 177 -1.15 -29.99 -15.98
CA LYS A 177 -0.70 -31.26 -15.39
C LYS A 177 -1.37 -31.47 -14.03
N LEU A 178 -1.50 -30.42 -13.22
CA LEU A 178 -2.24 -30.45 -11.95
C LEU A 178 -3.75 -30.66 -12.18
N LYS A 179 -4.35 -29.99 -13.17
CA LYS A 179 -5.78 -30.18 -13.51
C LYS A 179 -6.10 -31.58 -14.06
N LYS A 180 -5.15 -32.21 -14.74
CA LYS A 180 -5.25 -33.60 -15.23
C LYS A 180 -5.00 -34.64 -14.13
N GLN A 181 -4.26 -34.27 -13.08
CA GLN A 181 -3.99 -35.12 -11.92
C GLN A 181 -5.08 -35.03 -10.84
N LEU A 182 -5.96 -34.03 -10.90
CA LEU A 182 -7.08 -33.91 -9.98
C LEU A 182 -8.21 -34.84 -10.46
N PRO A 183 -8.69 -35.79 -9.64
CA PRO A 183 -9.89 -36.54 -9.97
C PRO A 183 -11.08 -35.58 -10.11
N GLU A 184 -11.95 -35.84 -11.07
CA GLU A 184 -13.21 -35.11 -11.24
C GLU A 184 -14.11 -35.45 -10.05
N VAL A 185 -14.06 -34.62 -9.00
CA VAL A 185 -14.89 -34.76 -7.80
C VAL A 185 -16.34 -34.57 -8.21
N THR A 186 -17.10 -35.66 -8.26
CA THR A 186 -18.54 -35.66 -8.41
C THR A 186 -19.17 -34.75 -7.35
N GLN A 187 -20.03 -33.83 -7.79
CA GLN A 187 -20.61 -32.69 -7.07
C GLN A 187 -21.53 -33.03 -5.86
N LYS A 188 -21.27 -34.09 -5.11
CA LYS A 188 -22.13 -34.50 -3.99
C LYS A 188 -21.55 -34.22 -2.60
N GLU A 189 -20.26 -33.91 -2.47
CA GLU A 189 -19.62 -33.76 -1.15
C GLU A 189 -19.26 -32.31 -0.76
N ASP A 190 -19.29 -31.35 -1.70
CA ASP A 190 -18.83 -29.97 -1.44
C ASP A 190 -19.87 -29.06 -0.75
N ALA A 191 -21.10 -29.53 -0.53
CA ALA A 191 -22.13 -28.74 0.16
C ALA A 191 -21.90 -28.65 1.68
N GLU A 192 -21.08 -29.53 2.27
CA GLU A 192 -20.98 -29.67 3.72
C GLU A 192 -19.74 -29.02 4.35
N GLN A 193 -18.71 -28.68 3.55
CA GLN A 193 -17.41 -28.24 4.08
C GLN A 193 -17.10 -26.74 3.96
N SER A 194 -17.95 -25.91 3.34
CA SER A 194 -17.70 -24.46 3.28
C SER A 194 -18.20 -23.71 4.52
N LYS A 195 -17.53 -23.88 5.67
CA LYS A 195 -17.66 -22.91 6.77
C LYS A 195 -16.77 -21.69 6.48
N PRO A 196 -17.32 -20.45 6.42
CA PRO A 196 -16.53 -19.29 6.05
C PRO A 196 -15.53 -18.92 7.15
N LEU A 197 -14.27 -18.68 6.76
CA LEU A 197 -13.25 -18.09 7.62
C LEU A 197 -13.73 -16.72 8.14
N ILE A 198 -13.45 -16.44 9.42
CA ILE A 198 -14.00 -15.36 10.27
C ILE A 198 -13.97 -13.94 9.65
N GLY A 199 -13.14 -13.69 8.63
CA GLY A 199 -13.06 -12.41 7.91
C GLY A 199 -14.02 -12.21 6.72
N THR A 200 -14.51 -13.28 6.08
CA THR A 200 -15.39 -13.19 4.89
C THR A 200 -16.87 -13.08 5.25
N ALA A 201 -17.24 -13.53 6.46
CA ALA A 201 -18.61 -13.50 6.96
C ALA A 201 -19.21 -12.08 7.00
N ARG A 202 -18.41 -11.06 7.41
CA ARG A 202 -18.90 -9.67 7.47
C ARG A 202 -19.22 -9.09 6.09
N LYS A 203 -18.43 -9.43 5.06
CA LYS A 203 -18.66 -8.94 3.69
C LYS A 203 -19.85 -9.65 3.04
N ALA A 204 -20.01 -10.95 3.31
CA ALA A 204 -21.16 -11.72 2.87
C ALA A 204 -22.46 -11.26 3.54
N ASP A 205 -22.46 -11.02 4.85
CA ASP A 205 -23.62 -10.51 5.61
C ASP A 205 -24.00 -9.09 5.13
N MET A 206 -23.00 -8.20 4.92
CA MET A 206 -23.25 -6.88 4.36
C MET A 206 -23.87 -6.93 2.95
N LEU A 207 -23.37 -7.82 2.07
CA LEU A 207 -23.94 -8.01 0.73
C LEU A 207 -25.35 -8.64 0.77
N PHE A 208 -25.62 -9.52 1.72
CA PHE A 208 -26.94 -10.15 1.89
C PHE A 208 -27.97 -9.13 2.38
N ARG A 209 -27.63 -8.31 3.37
CA ARG A 209 -28.47 -7.21 3.86
C ARG A 209 -28.72 -6.17 2.78
N TYR A 210 -27.72 -5.85 1.97
CA TYR A 210 -27.87 -4.94 0.84
C TYR A 210 -28.84 -5.49 -0.21
N LYS A 211 -28.70 -6.77 -0.62
CA LYS A 211 -29.63 -7.42 -1.56
C LYS A 211 -31.05 -7.53 -1.01
N ALA A 212 -31.21 -7.81 0.28
CA ALA A 212 -32.52 -7.85 0.92
C ALA A 212 -33.19 -6.47 0.97
N ALA A 213 -32.42 -5.41 1.26
CA ALA A 213 -32.89 -4.04 1.23
C ALA A 213 -33.26 -3.57 -0.18
N GLU A 214 -32.48 -3.97 -1.19
CA GLU A 214 -32.75 -3.69 -2.60
C GLU A 214 -34.04 -4.38 -3.08
N ALA A 215 -34.23 -5.66 -2.72
CA ALA A 215 -35.46 -6.39 -3.01
C ALA A 215 -36.70 -5.79 -2.31
N ALA A 216 -36.57 -5.28 -1.08
CA ALA A 216 -37.63 -4.57 -0.39
C ALA A 216 -37.96 -3.21 -1.05
N ARG A 217 -36.94 -2.53 -1.59
CA ARG A 217 -37.10 -1.27 -2.30
C ARG A 217 -37.89 -1.46 -3.60
N VAL A 218 -37.59 -2.51 -4.37
CA VAL A 218 -38.29 -2.86 -5.62
C VAL A 218 -39.75 -3.24 -5.38
N LYS A 219 -40.09 -3.83 -4.23
CA LYS A 219 -41.48 -4.15 -3.87
C LYS A 219 -42.31 -2.92 -3.47
N ASN A 220 -41.65 -1.85 -3.02
CA ASN A 220 -42.30 -0.64 -2.52
C ASN A 220 -42.25 0.54 -3.51
N THR A 221 -41.75 0.34 -4.74
CA THR A 221 -41.84 1.39 -5.77
C THR A 221 -43.25 1.41 -6.36
N PRO A 222 -44.02 2.50 -6.21
CA PRO A 222 -45.32 2.60 -6.86
C PRO A 222 -45.12 2.63 -8.37
N VAL A 223 -45.85 1.74 -9.06
CA VAL A 223 -45.91 1.72 -10.52
C VAL A 223 -46.57 3.04 -10.97
N PRO A 224 -45.97 3.80 -11.88
CA PRO A 224 -46.59 5.01 -12.39
C PRO A 224 -47.90 4.66 -13.11
N VAL A 225 -48.97 5.37 -12.76
CA VAL A 225 -50.32 5.26 -13.36
C VAL A 225 -50.30 5.73 -14.81
#